data_AF-Q01DE4-F1
#
_entry.id   AF-Q01DE4-F1
#
_cell.length_a   1.000
_cell.length_b   1.000
_cell.length_c   1.000
_cell.angle_alpha   90.00
_cell.angle_beta   90.00
_cell.angle_gamma   90.00
#
_symmetry.space_group_name_H-M   'P 1'
#
loop_
_entity.id
_entity.type
_entity.pdbx_description
1 polymer ?
#
loop_
_entity_poly.entity_id
_entity_poly.type
_entity_poly.pdbx_seq_one_letter_code
_entity_poly.pdbx_strand_id
1 'polypeptide(L)'
;MFGRAVGARGVDGTSAGTIPRLRRRGLGSTPSLALKAPRCSGVTRDGARGEVTAGARCDHRARASSSERASTSARRTRRGTTLSARALVGLEVADLRAAILDGHSAWWAVASPLFALSVVPYLVFLKRLNEAKSATLEMRQAFATLLLFVIISIPAEAYTKRAYGEVLSNIDALHFLIQSAISLTNLRILLAFRDGKSNTDGSASSNMFQSNLTDFGTIGRPGAIVEAFAGLGLLATSLLLSLDERLLVVPDTAPTMLTSVVDSFRTWGNNFESTTNSMLGLPYPMEHALSVPTWGVHIFSLVEWLLAMGLVWNYADCERGNNNGWRTLTWGMLPLHASGICACTQHFFGNVASLDWLVAAQGAFTMLGNVGMCVAAGELAKEDSTSGVRDTAVNDEQRRTTEQCVVFDDLDPSWWDFDVENFGTKLWAGDSDGVFITKVALLSLAVASGVRGLSLSLAPEFDPVDGAWRDYTNILSFLMVATPLALNIEKWKARERVAFAREALNATMADVDDVSDTIVDRSAVKTESV
;
A
#
# COMPACT_ATOMS: atom_id res chain seq x y z
N MET A 1 1.67 50.70 -20.66
CA MET A 1 2.41 51.98 -20.60
C MET A 1 3.89 51.68 -20.51
N PHE A 2 4.68 52.31 -21.40
CA PHE A 2 6.14 52.55 -21.36
C PHE A 2 6.86 52.17 -20.04
N GLY A 3 7.99 51.46 -20.00
CA GLY A 3 9.17 51.55 -20.87
C GLY A 3 10.22 52.46 -20.23
N ARG A 4 11.41 51.93 -19.88
CA ARG A 4 12.70 52.61 -20.08
C ARG A 4 13.91 51.76 -19.70
N ALA A 5 14.76 51.57 -20.70
CA ALA A 5 16.17 51.21 -20.60
C ALA A 5 17.02 52.45 -20.21
N VAL A 6 18.30 52.22 -19.86
CA VAL A 6 19.52 52.77 -20.51
C VAL A 6 20.70 52.88 -19.53
N GLY A 7 21.88 52.46 -19.99
CA GLY A 7 23.20 52.99 -19.59
C GLY A 7 24.18 51.91 -19.12
N ALA A 8 24.90 51.16 -19.97
CA ALA A 8 25.92 51.50 -20.97
C ALA A 8 27.34 51.80 -20.44
N ARG A 9 28.25 50.84 -20.75
CA ARG A 9 29.64 50.96 -21.24
C ARG A 9 30.82 51.21 -20.29
N GLY A 10 31.76 50.26 -20.39
CA GLY A 10 33.17 50.50 -20.75
C GLY A 10 34.18 50.29 -19.62
N VAL A 11 35.42 49.82 -19.79
CA VAL A 11 36.25 49.29 -20.90
C VAL A 11 37.47 48.62 -20.20
N ASP A 12 37.94 47.51 -20.77
CA ASP A 12 39.29 46.87 -20.81
C ASP A 12 40.43 47.23 -19.83
N GLY A 13 41.21 46.20 -19.45
CA GLY A 13 42.60 46.40 -19.02
C GLY A 13 43.27 45.26 -18.24
N THR A 14 43.92 44.36 -18.96
CA THR A 14 44.90 43.32 -18.55
C THR A 14 45.93 43.69 -17.47
N SER A 15 46.31 42.75 -16.58
CA SER A 15 47.68 42.16 -16.52
C SER A 15 47.87 41.19 -15.34
N ALA A 16 48.90 40.35 -15.50
CA ALA A 16 49.27 39.14 -14.77
C ALA A 16 49.74 39.33 -13.30
N GLY A 17 49.74 38.22 -12.55
CA GLY A 17 50.81 37.97 -11.58
C GLY A 17 50.43 37.25 -10.28
N THR A 18 50.90 36.00 -10.17
CA THR A 18 51.61 35.46 -8.99
C THR A 18 50.79 34.74 -7.90
N ILE A 19 50.96 33.41 -7.90
CA ILE A 19 50.70 32.45 -6.81
C ILE A 19 51.68 32.67 -5.64
N PRO A 20 51.28 32.37 -4.39
CA PRO A 20 52.17 31.59 -3.53
C PRO A 20 51.47 30.38 -2.87
N ARG A 21 52.10 29.22 -3.08
CA ARG A 21 52.00 28.02 -2.24
C ARG A 21 52.63 28.31 -0.88
N LEU A 22 51.98 27.91 0.21
CA LEU A 22 52.63 27.78 1.52
C LEU A 22 52.78 26.30 1.91
N ARG A 23 54.02 25.99 2.32
CA ARG A 23 54.63 24.68 2.46
C ARG A 23 54.72 24.32 3.95
N ARG A 24 54.53 23.04 4.24
CA ARG A 24 54.80 22.34 5.51
C ARG A 24 56.11 22.75 6.19
N ARG A 25 56.08 22.83 7.53
CA ARG A 25 57.21 22.52 8.43
C ARG A 25 56.68 21.65 9.57
N GLY A 26 57.44 20.62 9.93
CA GLY A 26 57.15 19.71 11.04
C GLY A 26 58.16 19.83 12.18
N LEU A 27 57.97 18.89 13.12
CA LEU A 27 58.81 18.47 14.26
C LEU A 27 58.72 19.25 15.57
N GLY A 28 58.31 18.52 16.62
CA GLY A 28 58.42 18.84 18.03
C GLY A 28 57.70 17.79 18.89
N SER A 29 58.43 17.08 19.73
CA SER A 29 58.09 15.81 20.40
C SER A 29 57.72 15.96 21.88
N THR A 30 56.94 14.98 22.40
CA THR A 30 56.76 14.51 23.81
C THR A 30 55.93 15.35 24.82
N PRO A 31 55.41 14.78 25.94
CA PRO A 31 54.86 13.42 26.16
C PRO A 31 53.53 13.36 27.00
N SER A 32 52.92 12.17 27.00
CA SER A 32 52.18 11.49 28.10
C SER A 32 51.14 12.25 28.94
N LEU A 33 49.85 11.89 28.79
CA LEU A 33 48.85 11.96 29.87
C LEU A 33 47.98 10.70 29.84
N ALA A 34 48.23 9.81 30.79
CA ALA A 34 47.38 8.69 31.14
C ALA A 34 46.21 9.20 31.99
N LEU A 35 44.97 9.06 31.50
CA LEU A 35 43.78 9.22 32.34
C LEU A 35 43.42 7.88 32.97
N LYS A 36 43.45 7.89 34.30
CA LYS A 36 43.24 6.78 35.22
C LYS A 36 41.76 6.79 35.65
N ALA A 37 41.05 5.70 35.39
CA ALA A 37 39.68 5.47 35.88
C ALA A 37 39.67 5.34 37.43
N PRO A 38 38.56 5.71 38.11
CA PRO A 38 38.51 5.69 39.56
C PRO A 38 38.26 4.29 40.11
N ARG A 39 38.95 4.02 41.23
CA ARG A 39 38.78 2.87 42.12
C ARG A 39 37.44 2.94 42.85
N CYS A 40 36.77 1.80 42.98
CA CYS A 40 35.91 1.50 44.12
C CYS A 40 36.61 0.45 44.99
N SER A 41 36.87 0.81 46.25
CA SER A 41 37.09 -0.09 47.39
C SER A 41 35.74 -0.14 48.13
N GLY A 42 35.26 -1.20 48.76
CA GLY A 42 35.77 -2.50 49.15
C GLY A 42 34.90 -2.92 50.34
N VAL A 43 34.54 -4.20 50.49
CA VAL A 43 34.13 -4.77 51.79
C VAL A 43 34.62 -6.22 51.86
N THR A 44 35.22 -6.50 53.00
CA THR A 44 35.96 -7.69 53.43
C THR A 44 35.04 -8.80 53.95
N ARG A 45 35.50 -10.06 53.85
CA ARG A 45 35.32 -11.08 54.90
C ARG A 45 36.33 -12.22 54.75
N ASP A 46 37.19 -12.36 55.76
CA ASP A 46 37.96 -13.56 56.13
C ASP A 46 37.02 -14.77 56.33
N GLY A 47 37.38 -16.05 56.25
CA GLY A 47 38.64 -16.78 56.15
C GLY A 47 38.41 -18.18 56.74
N ALA A 48 38.97 -19.26 56.18
CA ALA A 48 39.30 -20.52 56.88
C ALA A 48 39.99 -21.58 55.98
N ARG A 49 41.14 -22.03 56.49
CA ARG A 49 42.08 -23.13 56.20
C ARG A 49 41.57 -24.49 55.69
N GLY A 50 42.46 -25.23 54.99
CA GLY A 50 42.61 -26.71 55.13
C GLY A 50 43.20 -27.49 53.92
N GLU A 51 44.49 -27.89 54.00
CA GLU A 51 45.23 -29.08 53.47
C GLU A 51 44.78 -29.82 52.18
N VAL A 52 45.57 -29.96 51.10
CA VAL A 52 46.74 -30.86 50.81
C VAL A 52 46.51 -32.37 51.05
N THR A 53 46.43 -33.16 49.98
CA THR A 53 47.41 -34.24 49.62
C THR A 53 47.01 -35.01 48.35
N ALA A 54 48.04 -35.56 47.70
CA ALA A 54 48.10 -36.17 46.38
C ALA A 54 47.60 -37.62 46.28
N GLY A 55 47.41 -38.09 45.05
CA GLY A 55 47.22 -39.49 44.72
C GLY A 55 47.30 -39.76 43.22
N ALA A 56 48.52 -39.81 42.68
CA ALA A 56 48.82 -40.22 41.32
C ALA A 56 48.69 -41.74 41.14
N ARG A 57 48.23 -42.18 39.96
CA ARG A 57 48.79 -43.37 39.31
C ARG A 57 48.48 -43.39 37.80
N CYS A 58 49.55 -43.25 37.01
CA CYS A 58 49.66 -43.65 35.61
C CYS A 58 50.06 -45.12 35.52
N ASP A 59 49.74 -45.77 34.40
CA ASP A 59 50.66 -46.63 33.61
C ASP A 59 49.95 -47.01 32.29
N HIS A 60 50.48 -46.57 31.13
CA HIS A 60 51.33 -47.34 30.18
C HIS A 60 50.56 -48.47 29.46
N ARG A 61 50.61 -48.74 28.14
CA ARG A 61 51.58 -48.52 27.03
C ARG A 61 50.83 -48.93 25.74
N ALA A 62 50.83 -48.15 24.65
CA ALA A 62 51.68 -48.27 23.46
C ALA A 62 51.26 -49.27 22.33
N ARG A 63 51.11 -48.68 21.12
CA ARG A 63 51.63 -49.09 19.78
C ARG A 63 50.78 -49.91 18.77
N ALA A 64 50.66 -49.28 17.57
CA ALA A 64 50.95 -49.78 16.21
C ALA A 64 49.82 -50.34 15.29
N SER A 65 49.48 -49.50 14.30
CA SER A 65 49.41 -49.70 12.82
C SER A 65 48.73 -50.88 12.11
N SER A 66 48.18 -50.53 10.91
CA SER A 66 47.79 -51.35 9.74
C SER A 66 46.47 -52.12 9.89
N SER A 67 45.64 -52.44 8.89
CA SER A 67 45.45 -52.24 7.44
C SER A 67 44.11 -52.94 7.13
N GLU A 68 43.49 -52.60 6.00
CA GLU A 68 42.53 -53.42 5.24
C GLU A 68 41.02 -53.54 5.62
N ARG A 69 40.24 -53.03 4.66
CA ARG A 69 39.01 -53.57 4.05
C ARG A 69 38.56 -54.97 4.52
N ALA A 70 37.28 -55.12 4.84
CA ALA A 70 36.26 -55.58 3.88
C ALA A 70 34.90 -55.87 4.57
N SER A 71 33.84 -55.39 3.90
CA SER A 71 32.49 -55.96 3.80
C SER A 71 31.75 -56.45 5.06
N THR A 72 30.67 -55.74 5.42
CA THR A 72 29.42 -56.40 5.81
C THR A 72 28.20 -55.59 5.36
N SER A 73 27.32 -56.29 4.64
CA SER A 73 25.97 -55.96 4.21
C SER A 73 25.11 -55.32 5.30
N ALA A 74 24.40 -54.22 4.97
CA ALA A 74 23.25 -53.76 5.74
C ALA A 74 22.23 -53.00 4.87
N ARG A 75 21.23 -53.76 4.42
CA ARG A 75 19.80 -53.41 4.44
C ARG A 75 19.40 -51.99 3.98
N ARG A 76 18.93 -51.95 2.74
CA ARG A 76 18.06 -50.94 2.14
C ARG A 76 16.90 -50.53 3.07
N THR A 77 16.95 -49.31 3.57
CA THR A 77 15.75 -48.52 3.92
C THR A 77 15.76 -47.24 3.10
N ARG A 78 14.96 -47.22 2.02
CA ARG A 78 14.57 -45.97 1.34
C ARG A 78 13.81 -45.12 2.35
N ARG A 79 14.47 -44.17 3.01
CA ARG A 79 13.78 -43.01 3.58
C ARG A 79 13.63 -42.01 2.45
N GLY A 80 12.47 -42.05 1.79
CA GLY A 80 12.00 -40.88 1.06
C GLY A 80 11.83 -39.76 2.08
N THR A 81 12.58 -38.68 1.90
CA THR A 81 12.38 -37.41 2.58
C THR A 81 11.03 -36.85 2.10
N THR A 82 9.97 -37.30 2.73
CA THR A 82 8.74 -36.52 2.77
C THR A 82 9.05 -35.31 3.64
N LEU A 83 9.19 -34.14 3.01
CA LEU A 83 9.06 -32.86 3.70
C LEU A 83 7.71 -32.88 4.40
N SER A 84 7.72 -33.16 5.70
CA SER A 84 6.52 -33.09 6.50
C SER A 84 6.11 -31.63 6.58
N ALA A 85 4.89 -31.34 6.16
CA ALA A 85 4.22 -30.03 6.28
C ALA A 85 4.19 -29.46 7.71
N ARG A 86 4.74 -30.16 8.71
CA ARG A 86 4.92 -29.70 10.10
C ARG A 86 5.90 -28.54 10.27
N ALA A 87 6.79 -28.26 9.32
CA ALA A 87 7.68 -27.10 9.42
C ALA A 87 6.96 -25.76 9.11
N LEU A 88 5.78 -25.80 8.49
CA LEU A 88 5.01 -24.60 8.15
C LEU A 88 3.91 -24.24 9.15
N VAL A 89 3.63 -25.08 10.15
CA VAL A 89 2.51 -24.87 11.10
C VAL A 89 2.96 -25.20 12.51
N GLY A 90 3.56 -24.20 13.15
CA GLY A 90 3.89 -24.22 14.57
C GLY A 90 3.67 -22.86 15.21
N LEU A 91 2.67 -22.09 14.77
CA LEU A 91 2.25 -20.85 15.42
C LEU A 91 1.48 -21.20 16.70
N GLU A 92 2.02 -20.84 17.86
CA GLU A 92 1.31 -21.02 19.13
C GLU A 92 0.31 -19.88 19.35
N VAL A 93 -0.74 -20.12 20.13
CA VAL A 93 -1.72 -19.08 20.51
C VAL A 93 -1.04 -17.88 21.20
N ALA A 94 0.08 -18.13 21.87
CA ALA A 94 0.91 -17.08 22.47
C ALA A 94 1.53 -16.15 21.41
N ASP A 95 2.01 -16.70 20.28
CA ASP A 95 2.60 -15.92 19.18
C ASP A 95 1.53 -15.00 18.55
N LEU A 96 0.33 -15.53 18.34
CA LEU A 96 -0.80 -14.76 17.82
C LEU A 96 -1.23 -13.65 18.78
N ARG A 97 -1.24 -13.93 20.09
CA ARG A 97 -1.53 -12.94 21.12
C ARG A 97 -0.48 -11.83 21.15
N ALA A 98 0.79 -12.16 20.99
CA ALA A 98 1.88 -11.19 20.96
C ALA A 98 1.83 -10.30 19.71
N ALA A 99 1.37 -10.81 18.57
CA ALA A 99 1.13 -10.00 17.38
C ALA A 99 -0.03 -8.99 17.59
N ILE A 100 -1.12 -9.43 18.22
CA ILE A 100 -2.33 -8.59 18.44
C ILE A 100 -2.14 -7.58 19.59
N LEU A 101 -1.44 -7.95 20.66
CA LEU A 101 -1.20 -7.13 21.86
C LEU A 101 0.25 -6.68 21.90
N ASP A 102 0.69 -6.01 20.84
CA ASP A 102 2.07 -5.57 20.70
C ASP A 102 2.41 -4.47 21.72
N GLY A 103 3.48 -4.66 22.49
CA GLY A 103 3.91 -3.76 23.57
C GLY A 103 5.16 -2.94 23.25
N HIS A 104 5.65 -2.92 22.00
CA HIS A 104 6.89 -2.22 21.63
C HIS A 104 6.87 -0.72 22.00
N SER A 105 5.73 -0.05 21.90
CA SER A 105 5.48 1.26 22.50
C SER A 105 4.00 1.42 22.86
N ALA A 106 3.66 2.49 23.60
CA ALA A 106 2.26 2.78 23.95
C ALA A 106 1.36 2.95 22.71
N TRP A 107 1.93 3.38 21.58
CA TRP A 107 1.22 3.53 20.32
C TRP A 107 0.96 2.20 19.62
N TRP A 108 1.94 1.29 19.62
CA TRP A 108 1.76 -0.08 19.10
C TRP A 108 0.70 -0.86 19.91
N ALA A 109 0.66 -0.66 21.23
CA ALA A 109 -0.35 -1.25 22.10
C ALA A 109 -1.78 -0.79 21.79
N VAL A 110 -1.94 0.34 21.08
CA VAL A 110 -3.21 0.85 20.59
C VAL A 110 -3.46 0.42 19.14
N ALA A 111 -2.42 0.47 18.29
CA ALA A 111 -2.53 0.20 16.86
C ALA A 111 -2.95 -1.26 16.57
N SER A 112 -2.24 -2.24 17.11
CA SER A 112 -2.47 -3.66 16.79
C SER A 112 -3.90 -4.12 17.16
N PRO A 113 -4.47 -3.76 18.34
CA PRO A 113 -5.86 -4.02 18.63
C PRO A 113 -6.84 -3.30 17.69
N LEU A 114 -6.56 -2.07 17.28
CA LEU A 114 -7.43 -1.35 16.35
C LEU A 114 -7.50 -2.05 14.99
N PHE A 115 -6.37 -2.50 14.44
CA PHE A 115 -6.37 -3.29 13.20
C PHE A 115 -7.14 -4.59 13.36
N ALA A 116 -6.86 -5.36 14.42
CA ALA A 116 -7.53 -6.64 14.66
C ALA A 116 -9.05 -6.47 14.83
N LEU A 117 -9.48 -5.48 15.62
CA LEU A 117 -10.90 -5.20 15.85
C LEU A 117 -11.59 -4.65 14.60
N SER A 118 -10.86 -3.95 13.71
CA SER A 118 -11.41 -3.37 12.48
C SER A 118 -11.91 -4.44 11.48
N VAL A 119 -11.47 -5.69 11.64
CA VAL A 119 -11.97 -6.83 10.84
C VAL A 119 -13.46 -7.06 11.11
N VAL A 120 -13.96 -6.84 12.33
CA VAL A 120 -15.37 -7.05 12.69
C VAL A 120 -16.32 -6.17 11.86
N PRO A 121 -16.19 -4.83 11.86
CA PRO A 121 -17.04 -4.00 11.01
C PRO A 121 -16.82 -4.30 9.52
N TYR A 122 -15.62 -4.70 9.09
CA TYR A 122 -15.37 -5.08 7.70
C TYR A 122 -16.14 -6.34 7.27
N LEU A 123 -16.19 -7.37 8.12
CA LEU A 123 -17.00 -8.58 7.86
C LEU A 123 -18.50 -8.27 7.81
N VAL A 124 -18.97 -7.36 8.66
CA VAL A 124 -20.37 -6.90 8.62
C VAL A 124 -20.64 -6.10 7.34
N PHE A 125 -19.69 -5.26 6.91
CA PHE A 125 -19.73 -4.58 5.61
C PHE A 125 -19.90 -5.59 4.46
N LEU A 126 -19.03 -6.62 4.37
CA LEU A 126 -19.12 -7.63 3.31
C LEU A 126 -20.45 -8.38 3.33
N LYS A 127 -20.96 -8.73 4.51
CA LYS A 127 -22.27 -9.37 4.66
C LYS A 127 -23.38 -8.48 4.06
N ARG A 128 -23.44 -7.21 4.47
CA ARG A 128 -24.45 -6.26 4.01
C ARG A 128 -24.33 -5.92 2.53
N LEU A 129 -23.10 -5.81 2.03
CA LEU A 129 -22.85 -5.61 0.60
C LEU A 129 -23.35 -6.80 -0.22
N ASN A 130 -23.27 -8.02 0.31
CA ASN A 130 -23.79 -9.22 -0.34
C ASN A 130 -25.33 -9.27 -0.36
N GLU A 131 -25.98 -8.56 0.56
CA GLU A 131 -27.44 -8.39 0.62
C GLU A 131 -27.92 -7.29 -0.35
N ALA A 132 -27.06 -6.33 -0.72
CA ALA A 132 -27.38 -5.26 -1.68
C ALA A 132 -27.58 -5.83 -3.10
N LYS A 133 -28.74 -5.58 -3.71
CA LYS A 133 -29.07 -6.02 -5.08
C LYS A 133 -28.35 -5.17 -6.13
N SER A 134 -28.07 -3.92 -5.80
CA SER A 134 -27.34 -2.98 -6.65
C SER A 134 -25.90 -3.44 -6.89
N ALA A 135 -25.25 -4.07 -5.91
CA ALA A 135 -23.89 -4.60 -6.02
C ALA A 135 -23.82 -5.85 -6.90
N THR A 136 -22.96 -5.86 -7.91
CA THR A 136 -22.70 -7.04 -8.75
C THR A 136 -21.93 -8.11 -7.98
N LEU A 137 -21.97 -9.37 -8.44
CA LEU A 137 -21.16 -10.46 -7.86
C LEU A 137 -19.66 -10.08 -7.84
N GLU A 138 -19.21 -9.43 -8.90
CA GLU A 138 -17.83 -9.02 -9.09
C GLU A 138 -17.40 -7.96 -8.09
N MET A 139 -18.23 -6.94 -7.85
CA MET A 139 -17.96 -5.92 -6.82
C MET A 139 -17.87 -6.57 -5.44
N ARG A 140 -18.78 -7.48 -5.11
CA ARG A 140 -18.78 -8.19 -3.82
C ARG A 140 -17.52 -9.02 -3.62
N GLN A 141 -17.13 -9.78 -4.66
CA GLN A 141 -15.91 -10.57 -4.63
C GLN A 141 -14.66 -9.69 -4.55
N ALA A 142 -14.63 -8.57 -5.27
CA ALA A 142 -13.52 -7.64 -5.27
C ALA A 142 -13.25 -7.05 -3.88
N PHE A 143 -14.29 -6.65 -3.14
CA PHE A 143 -14.09 -6.26 -1.74
C PHE A 143 -13.68 -7.47 -0.87
N ALA A 144 -14.28 -8.65 -1.07
CA ALA A 144 -13.95 -9.82 -0.26
C ALA A 144 -12.48 -10.29 -0.39
N THR A 145 -11.78 -10.00 -1.49
CA THR A 145 -10.37 -10.40 -1.65
C THR A 145 -9.44 -9.75 -0.62
N LEU A 146 -9.83 -8.63 0.01
CA LEU A 146 -9.04 -8.03 1.11
C LEU A 146 -8.85 -9.01 2.29
N LEU A 147 -9.79 -9.94 2.50
CA LEU A 147 -9.65 -10.94 3.57
C LEU A 147 -8.43 -11.85 3.35
N LEU A 148 -7.98 -12.02 2.11
CA LEU A 148 -6.75 -12.76 1.82
C LEU A 148 -5.53 -12.06 2.43
N PHE A 149 -5.46 -10.72 2.32
CA PHE A 149 -4.44 -9.93 2.98
C PHE A 149 -4.46 -10.16 4.50
N VAL A 150 -5.63 -10.10 5.15
CA VAL A 150 -5.77 -10.30 6.60
C VAL A 150 -5.33 -11.69 7.05
N ILE A 151 -5.74 -12.72 6.30
CA ILE A 151 -5.42 -14.12 6.62
C ILE A 151 -3.92 -14.41 6.45
N ILE A 152 -3.25 -13.72 5.51
CA ILE A 152 -1.82 -13.89 5.27
C ILE A 152 -0.98 -13.03 6.23
N SER A 153 -1.39 -11.79 6.49
CA SER A 153 -0.58 -10.82 7.22
C SER A 153 -0.44 -11.15 8.70
N ILE A 154 -1.52 -11.61 9.36
CA ILE A 154 -1.49 -11.92 10.79
C ILE A 154 -0.51 -13.09 11.11
N PRO A 155 -0.58 -14.25 10.43
CA PRO A 155 0.41 -15.31 10.63
C PRO A 155 1.82 -14.90 10.22
N ALA A 156 1.95 -14.11 9.15
CA ALA A 156 3.25 -13.62 8.69
C ALA A 156 3.91 -12.74 9.77
N GLU A 157 3.16 -11.80 10.35
CA GLU A 157 3.66 -10.94 11.44
C GLU A 157 4.05 -11.73 12.68
N ALA A 158 3.23 -12.70 13.08
CA ALA A 158 3.55 -13.56 14.21
C ALA A 158 4.80 -14.40 13.95
N TYR A 159 4.98 -14.90 12.71
CA TYR A 159 6.17 -15.62 12.31
C TYR A 159 7.41 -14.72 12.30
N THR A 160 7.35 -13.50 11.75
CA THR A 160 8.53 -12.62 11.69
C THR A 160 9.01 -12.17 13.05
N LYS A 161 8.08 -11.83 13.96
CA LYS A 161 8.40 -11.51 15.36
C LYS A 161 9.12 -12.66 16.05
N ARG A 162 8.67 -13.90 15.83
CA ARG A 162 9.27 -15.08 16.46
C ARG A 162 10.61 -15.50 15.82
N ALA A 163 10.69 -15.49 14.50
CA ALA A 163 11.85 -16.01 13.76
C ALA A 163 13.00 -15.00 13.66
N TYR A 164 12.67 -13.72 13.50
CA TYR A 164 13.64 -12.65 13.23
C TYR A 164 13.71 -11.60 14.35
N GLY A 165 12.77 -11.60 15.30
CA GLY A 165 12.72 -10.58 16.35
C GLY A 165 12.32 -9.20 15.83
N GLU A 166 11.73 -9.15 14.63
CA GLU A 166 11.55 -7.92 13.86
C GLU A 166 10.10 -7.77 13.38
N VAL A 167 9.65 -6.53 13.22
CA VAL A 167 8.31 -6.25 12.71
C VAL A 167 8.25 -6.57 11.22
N LEU A 168 7.14 -7.15 10.77
CA LEU A 168 6.91 -7.54 9.37
C LEU A 168 7.20 -6.42 8.36
N SER A 169 6.88 -5.17 8.72
CA SER A 169 7.12 -3.99 7.89
C SER A 169 8.59 -3.64 7.70
N ASN A 170 9.47 -4.17 8.54
CA ASN A 170 10.92 -3.94 8.45
C ASN A 170 11.63 -5.02 7.61
N ILE A 171 10.92 -6.08 7.20
CA ILE A 171 11.42 -7.10 6.26
C ILE A 171 10.87 -6.77 4.88
N ASP A 172 11.66 -6.11 4.04
CA ASP A 172 11.21 -5.48 2.79
C ASP A 172 10.51 -6.48 1.84
N ALA A 173 11.03 -7.70 1.68
CA ALA A 173 10.41 -8.70 0.80
C ALA A 173 9.01 -9.15 1.28
N LEU A 174 8.84 -9.35 2.59
CA LEU A 174 7.56 -9.76 3.18
C LEU A 174 6.58 -8.60 3.24
N HIS A 175 7.08 -7.40 3.53
CA HIS A 175 6.30 -6.17 3.48
C HIS A 175 5.77 -5.93 2.07
N PHE A 176 6.63 -6.01 1.04
CA PHE A 176 6.21 -5.92 -0.36
C PHE A 176 5.12 -6.92 -0.69
N LEU A 177 5.30 -8.20 -0.31
CA LEU A 177 4.33 -9.26 -0.61
C LEU A 177 2.95 -8.92 -0.04
N ILE A 178 2.91 -8.48 1.20
CA ILE A 178 1.67 -8.19 1.91
C ILE A 178 1.02 -6.90 1.36
N GLN A 179 1.81 -5.87 1.06
CA GLN A 179 1.31 -4.65 0.42
C GLN A 179 0.80 -4.92 -1.01
N SER A 180 1.41 -5.88 -1.72
CA SER A 180 0.97 -6.29 -3.05
C SER A 180 -0.43 -6.95 -3.04
N ALA A 181 -0.79 -7.63 -1.94
CA ALA A 181 -2.14 -8.19 -1.78
C ALA A 181 -3.21 -7.09 -1.62
N ILE A 182 -2.87 -5.98 -0.96
CA ILE A 182 -3.74 -4.79 -0.89
C ILE A 182 -3.88 -4.16 -2.28
N SER A 183 -2.76 -3.90 -2.97
CA SER A 183 -2.79 -3.31 -4.31
C SER A 183 -3.58 -4.17 -5.30
N LEU A 184 -3.40 -5.50 -5.28
CA LEU A 184 -4.18 -6.41 -6.12
C LEU A 184 -5.69 -6.36 -5.79
N THR A 185 -6.05 -6.19 -4.52
CA THR A 185 -7.44 -5.99 -4.11
C THR A 185 -8.00 -4.67 -4.65
N ASN A 186 -7.23 -3.58 -4.53
CA ASN A 186 -7.63 -2.27 -5.04
C ASN A 186 -7.81 -2.28 -6.56
N LEU A 187 -6.88 -2.93 -7.28
CA LEU A 187 -6.97 -3.18 -8.71
C LEU A 187 -8.24 -3.95 -9.08
N ARG A 188 -8.57 -5.01 -8.32
CA ARG A 188 -9.79 -5.80 -8.57
C ARG A 188 -11.06 -4.97 -8.33
N ILE A 189 -11.10 -4.14 -7.29
CA ILE A 189 -12.21 -3.21 -7.04
C ILE A 189 -12.32 -2.24 -8.21
N LEU A 190 -11.22 -1.61 -8.61
CA LEU A 190 -11.16 -0.67 -9.72
C LEU A 190 -11.72 -1.27 -11.02
N LEU A 191 -11.29 -2.47 -11.40
CA LEU A 191 -11.77 -3.18 -12.58
C LEU A 191 -13.24 -3.63 -12.45
N ALA A 192 -13.70 -3.97 -11.24
CA ALA A 192 -15.11 -4.32 -11.00
C ALA A 192 -16.07 -3.16 -11.27
N PHE A 193 -15.68 -1.92 -10.94
CA PHE A 193 -16.50 -0.74 -11.24
C PHE A 193 -16.30 -0.22 -12.66
N ARG A 194 -15.12 -0.43 -13.27
CA ARG A 194 -14.86 -0.04 -14.67
C ARG A 194 -15.67 -0.88 -15.68
N ASP A 195 -15.77 -2.19 -15.44
CA ASP A 195 -16.53 -3.08 -16.33
C ASP A 195 -18.06 -2.87 -16.24
N GLY A 196 -18.56 -2.42 -15.08
CA GLY A 196 -19.98 -2.06 -14.87
C GLY A 196 -20.49 -1.07 -15.92
N LYS A 197 -19.65 -0.10 -16.26
CA LYS A 197 -19.93 0.93 -17.27
C LYS A 197 -20.11 0.38 -18.68
N SER A 198 -19.38 -0.68 -19.05
CA SER A 198 -19.38 -1.23 -20.42
C SER A 198 -20.62 -2.08 -20.75
N ASN A 199 -21.23 -2.71 -19.75
CA ASN A 199 -22.34 -3.64 -19.96
C ASN A 199 -23.70 -2.94 -20.15
N THR A 200 -23.80 -1.66 -19.81
CA THR A 200 -24.98 -0.82 -20.06
C THR A 200 -24.99 -0.20 -21.46
N ASP A 201 -23.83 0.01 -22.08
CA ASP A 201 -23.71 0.61 -23.42
C ASP A 201 -23.81 -0.45 -24.56
N GLY A 202 -23.85 -1.74 -24.23
CA GLY A 202 -23.67 -2.85 -25.16
C GLY A 202 -24.84 -3.82 -25.28
N SER A 203 -26.10 -3.39 -25.11
CA SER A 203 -27.24 -4.26 -25.43
C SER A 203 -27.64 -4.14 -26.90
N ALA A 204 -26.84 -4.70 -27.80
CA ALA A 204 -27.28 -5.43 -29.01
C ALA A 204 -26.08 -5.74 -29.91
N SER A 205 -26.00 -6.99 -30.37
CA SER A 205 -25.21 -7.43 -31.53
C SER A 205 -23.76 -7.85 -31.30
N SER A 206 -23.53 -8.92 -30.53
CA SER A 206 -22.29 -9.72 -30.68
C SER A 206 -22.41 -11.19 -30.20
N ASN A 207 -23.61 -11.78 -30.20
CA ASN A 207 -23.76 -13.21 -29.93
C ASN A 207 -23.87 -14.03 -31.22
N MET A 208 -22.76 -14.27 -31.94
CA MET A 208 -22.69 -15.42 -32.87
C MET A 208 -21.31 -15.90 -33.34
N PHE A 209 -20.17 -15.36 -32.86
CA PHE A 209 -18.85 -15.77 -33.39
C PHE A 209 -17.79 -16.11 -32.33
N GLN A 210 -18.18 -16.48 -31.11
CA GLN A 210 -17.22 -16.76 -30.04
C GLN A 210 -17.58 -18.05 -29.29
N SER A 211 -17.77 -19.15 -30.02
CA SER A 211 -18.17 -20.44 -29.44
C SER A 211 -17.10 -21.54 -29.47
N ASN A 212 -15.83 -21.26 -29.83
CA ASN A 212 -14.83 -22.34 -29.99
C ASN A 212 -13.46 -22.14 -29.31
N LEU A 213 -13.28 -21.20 -28.36
CA LEU A 213 -12.00 -21.04 -27.64
C LEU A 213 -12.10 -20.90 -26.11
N THR A 214 -13.28 -21.12 -25.52
CA THR A 214 -13.50 -21.01 -24.08
C THR A 214 -13.79 -22.38 -23.46
N ASP A 215 -12.74 -23.16 -23.22
CA ASP A 215 -12.80 -24.38 -22.39
C ASP A 215 -11.83 -24.32 -21.19
N PHE A 216 -11.67 -23.11 -20.65
CA PHE A 216 -11.19 -22.85 -19.29
C PHE A 216 -12.13 -21.82 -18.65
N GLY A 217 -13.09 -22.32 -17.86
CA GLY A 217 -14.27 -21.62 -17.33
C GLY A 217 -14.01 -20.53 -16.27
N THR A 218 -13.02 -19.66 -16.47
CA THR A 218 -12.78 -18.49 -15.60
C THR A 218 -12.40 -17.22 -16.36
N ILE A 219 -12.19 -17.28 -17.67
CA ILE A 219 -11.76 -16.13 -18.49
C ILE A 219 -12.99 -15.51 -19.17
N GLY A 220 -13.84 -14.87 -18.35
CA GLY A 220 -15.06 -14.21 -18.84
C GLY A 220 -14.94 -12.70 -19.02
N ARG A 221 -13.86 -12.06 -18.54
CA ARG A 221 -13.73 -10.59 -18.51
C ARG A 221 -12.32 -10.15 -18.93
N PRO A 222 -12.17 -9.12 -19.79
CA PRO A 222 -10.87 -8.53 -20.12
C PRO A 222 -10.05 -8.14 -18.87
N GLY A 223 -10.69 -7.59 -17.84
CA GLY A 223 -10.05 -7.24 -16.57
C GLY A 223 -9.44 -8.42 -15.81
N ALA A 224 -9.99 -9.63 -15.90
CA ALA A 224 -9.44 -10.80 -15.20
C ALA A 224 -8.06 -11.22 -15.74
N ILE A 225 -7.84 -11.01 -17.05
CA ILE A 225 -6.53 -11.24 -17.68
C ILE A 225 -5.52 -10.22 -17.13
N VAL A 226 -5.92 -8.95 -17.02
CA VAL A 226 -5.08 -7.87 -16.47
C VAL A 226 -4.74 -8.15 -15.00
N GLU A 227 -5.71 -8.56 -14.18
CA GLU A 227 -5.50 -8.96 -12.78
C GLU A 227 -4.49 -10.13 -12.68
N ALA A 228 -4.63 -11.15 -13.53
CA ALA A 228 -3.72 -12.30 -13.53
C ALA A 228 -2.28 -11.91 -13.89
N PHE A 229 -2.08 -11.07 -14.91
CA PHE A 229 -0.75 -10.58 -15.28
C PHE A 229 -0.15 -9.67 -14.21
N ALA A 230 -0.94 -8.78 -13.62
CA ALA A 230 -0.51 -7.94 -12.50
C ALA A 230 -0.10 -8.79 -11.30
N GLY A 231 -0.92 -9.77 -10.91
CA GLY A 231 -0.63 -10.70 -9.83
C GLY A 231 0.64 -11.52 -10.07
N LEU A 232 0.87 -12.01 -11.30
CA LEU A 232 2.10 -12.72 -11.66
C LEU A 232 3.33 -11.80 -11.58
N GLY A 233 3.21 -10.55 -12.06
CA GLY A 233 4.26 -9.54 -11.96
C GLY A 233 4.63 -9.24 -10.51
N LEU A 234 3.64 -8.99 -9.66
CA LEU A 234 3.83 -8.74 -8.22
C LEU A 234 4.47 -9.95 -7.53
N LEU A 235 3.99 -11.17 -7.80
CA LEU A 235 4.59 -12.38 -7.22
C LEU A 235 6.04 -12.56 -7.66
N ALA A 236 6.35 -12.34 -8.94
CA ALA A 236 7.71 -12.41 -9.45
C ALA A 236 8.62 -11.37 -8.77
N THR A 237 8.15 -10.15 -8.59
CA THR A 237 8.89 -9.10 -7.85
C THR A 237 9.11 -9.48 -6.39
N SER A 238 8.11 -10.05 -5.72
CA SER A 238 8.26 -10.52 -4.33
C SER A 238 9.33 -11.61 -4.22
N LEU A 239 9.36 -12.57 -5.15
CA LEU A 239 10.40 -13.60 -5.19
C LEU A 239 11.79 -13.01 -5.40
N LEU A 240 11.93 -12.01 -6.28
CA LEU A 240 13.19 -11.31 -6.49
C LEU A 240 13.65 -10.56 -5.23
N LEU A 241 12.76 -9.83 -4.56
CA LEU A 241 13.07 -9.19 -3.28
C LEU A 241 13.46 -10.21 -2.21
N SER A 242 12.81 -11.38 -2.18
CA SER A 242 13.14 -12.45 -1.24
C SER A 242 14.57 -12.97 -1.41
N LEU A 243 15.11 -12.93 -2.64
CA LEU A 243 16.50 -13.32 -2.91
C LEU A 243 17.49 -12.27 -2.41
N ASP A 244 17.10 -10.99 -2.43
CA ASP A 244 17.93 -9.90 -1.91
C ASP A 244 17.87 -9.78 -0.38
N GLU A 245 16.71 -10.09 0.21
CA GLU A 245 16.42 -9.97 1.63
C GLU A 245 17.47 -10.67 2.49
N ARG A 246 18.20 -9.89 3.28
CA ARG A 246 19.36 -10.40 4.04
C ARG A 246 18.95 -11.05 5.35
N LEU A 247 17.75 -10.75 5.84
CA LEU A 247 17.15 -11.44 6.97
C LEU A 247 16.74 -12.88 6.61
N LEU A 248 16.57 -13.19 5.32
CA LEU A 248 16.35 -14.55 4.83
C LEU A 248 17.69 -15.28 4.64
N VAL A 249 18.09 -16.03 5.66
CA VAL A 249 19.33 -16.83 5.64
C VAL A 249 19.13 -18.07 4.78
N VAL A 250 20.03 -18.26 3.80
CA VAL A 250 20.10 -19.51 3.04
C VAL A 250 20.70 -20.58 3.96
N PRO A 251 20.02 -21.71 4.22
CA PRO A 251 20.54 -22.73 5.12
C PRO A 251 21.89 -23.27 4.63
N ASP A 252 22.81 -23.59 5.53
CA ASP A 252 24.12 -24.20 5.18
C ASP A 252 23.99 -25.52 4.42
N THR A 253 22.82 -26.17 4.52
CA THR A 253 22.47 -27.40 3.79
C THR A 253 22.00 -27.16 2.35
N ALA A 254 21.88 -25.91 1.92
CA ALA A 254 21.42 -25.57 0.58
C ALA A 254 22.46 -25.98 -0.49
N PRO A 255 22.02 -26.34 -1.71
CA PRO A 255 22.93 -26.60 -2.81
C PRO A 255 23.83 -25.40 -3.10
N THR A 256 25.13 -25.62 -3.35
CA THR A 256 26.11 -24.55 -3.65
C THR A 256 25.70 -23.70 -4.85
N MET A 257 24.95 -24.28 -5.79
CA MET A 257 24.39 -23.53 -6.92
C MET A 257 23.37 -22.48 -6.45
N LEU A 258 22.50 -22.83 -5.50
CA LEU A 258 21.49 -21.89 -4.96
C LEU A 258 22.16 -20.75 -4.19
N THR A 259 23.14 -21.05 -3.33
CA THR A 259 23.88 -20.02 -2.59
C THR A 259 24.60 -19.07 -3.55
N SER A 260 25.26 -19.61 -4.58
CA SER A 260 25.95 -18.80 -5.59
C SER A 260 24.99 -17.91 -6.40
N VAL A 261 23.81 -18.40 -6.76
CA VAL A 261 22.78 -17.59 -7.46
C VAL A 261 22.28 -16.48 -6.56
N VAL A 262 21.98 -16.76 -5.29
CA VAL A 262 21.54 -15.77 -4.31
C VAL A 262 22.61 -14.70 -4.09
N ASP A 263 23.87 -15.09 -3.89
CA ASP A 263 24.98 -14.15 -3.68
C ASP A 263 25.24 -13.28 -4.92
N SER A 264 25.12 -13.86 -6.11
CA SER A 264 25.23 -13.11 -7.38
C SER A 264 24.10 -12.10 -7.51
N PHE A 265 22.88 -12.48 -7.14
CA PHE A 265 21.71 -11.60 -7.17
C PHE A 265 21.85 -10.44 -6.18
N ARG A 266 22.22 -10.72 -4.92
CA ARG A 266 22.49 -9.70 -3.89
C ARG A 266 23.60 -8.75 -4.32
N THR A 267 24.66 -9.26 -4.93
CA THR A 267 25.76 -8.43 -5.47
C THR A 267 25.28 -7.52 -6.59
N TRP A 268 24.47 -8.05 -7.51
CA TRP A 268 23.86 -7.25 -8.57
C TRP A 268 22.92 -6.17 -8.00
N GLY A 269 22.08 -6.50 -7.03
CA GLY A 269 21.18 -5.56 -6.34
C GLY A 269 21.94 -4.39 -5.71
N ASN A 270 22.99 -4.69 -4.93
CA ASN A 270 23.85 -3.67 -4.32
C ASN A 270 24.50 -2.75 -5.36
N ASN A 271 25.00 -3.32 -6.46
CA ASN A 271 25.64 -2.55 -7.52
C ASN A 271 24.64 -1.66 -8.24
N PHE A 272 23.44 -2.18 -8.52
CA PHE A 272 22.36 -1.42 -9.13
C PHE A 272 21.96 -0.23 -8.24
N GLU A 273 21.71 -0.47 -6.96
CA GLU A 273 21.32 0.59 -6.03
C GLU A 273 22.44 1.62 -5.83
N SER A 274 23.69 1.18 -5.63
CA SER A 274 24.83 2.08 -5.51
C SER A 274 25.01 2.95 -6.77
N THR A 275 24.80 2.37 -7.95
CA THR A 275 24.91 3.11 -9.22
C THR A 275 23.79 4.13 -9.36
N THR A 276 22.55 3.73 -9.12
CA THR A 276 21.38 4.61 -9.22
C THR A 276 21.47 5.76 -8.21
N ASN A 277 21.82 5.47 -6.96
CA ASN A 277 21.99 6.50 -5.94
C ASN A 277 23.13 7.46 -6.28
N SER A 278 24.26 6.95 -6.77
CA SER A 278 25.37 7.80 -7.23
C SER A 278 24.97 8.66 -8.44
N MET A 279 24.19 8.14 -9.38
CA MET A 279 23.72 8.90 -10.55
C MET A 279 22.76 10.04 -10.15
N LEU A 280 21.92 9.80 -9.14
CA LEU A 280 20.92 10.75 -8.66
C LEU A 280 21.44 11.66 -7.54
N GLY A 281 22.69 11.47 -7.09
CA GLY A 281 23.26 12.22 -5.95
C GLY A 281 22.57 11.92 -4.61
N LEU A 282 21.95 10.74 -4.47
CA LEU A 282 21.25 10.32 -3.28
C LEU A 282 22.21 9.67 -2.27
N PRO A 283 21.99 9.85 -0.96
CA PRO A 283 22.77 9.16 0.06
C PRO A 283 22.51 7.64 0.04
N TYR A 284 23.41 6.87 0.65
CA TYR A 284 23.19 5.43 0.83
C TYR A 284 21.96 5.22 1.73
N PRO A 285 21.07 4.26 1.39
CA PRO A 285 19.86 3.99 2.16
C PRO A 285 20.16 3.62 3.62
N MET A 286 19.29 4.06 4.52
CA MET A 286 19.31 3.65 5.93
C MET A 286 18.94 2.16 6.07
N GLU A 287 19.27 1.56 7.22
CA GLU A 287 19.12 0.11 7.49
C GLU A 287 17.70 -0.43 7.30
N HIS A 288 16.67 0.41 7.42
CA HIS A 288 15.25 0.06 7.21
C HIS A 288 14.57 0.81 6.06
N ALA A 289 15.34 1.40 5.14
CA ALA A 289 14.76 2.10 4.01
C ALA A 289 14.14 1.08 3.02
N LEU A 290 12.84 1.26 2.76
CA LEU A 290 12.13 0.40 1.81
C LEU A 290 12.72 0.50 0.39
N SER A 291 12.68 -0.63 -0.32
CA SER A 291 13.12 -0.67 -1.71
C SER A 291 12.18 0.10 -2.64
N VAL A 292 12.63 0.41 -3.86
CA VAL A 292 11.79 1.07 -4.88
C VAL A 292 10.53 0.25 -5.18
N PRO A 293 10.58 -1.09 -5.35
CA PRO A 293 9.38 -1.90 -5.50
C PRO A 293 8.38 -1.75 -4.34
N THR A 294 8.84 -1.75 -3.08
CA THR A 294 7.97 -1.61 -1.91
C THR A 294 7.33 -0.23 -1.83
N TRP A 295 8.09 0.84 -2.12
CA TRP A 295 7.50 2.17 -2.34
C TRP A 295 6.50 2.17 -3.50
N GLY A 296 6.79 1.43 -4.57
CA GLY A 296 5.91 1.24 -5.71
C GLY A 296 4.52 0.74 -5.29
N VAL A 297 4.45 -0.38 -4.56
CA VAL A 297 3.16 -0.95 -4.10
C VAL A 297 2.43 -0.09 -3.07
N HIS A 298 3.15 0.70 -2.26
CA HIS A 298 2.54 1.71 -1.40
C HIS A 298 1.83 2.81 -2.22
N ILE A 299 2.54 3.42 -3.17
CA ILE A 299 1.94 4.47 -4.01
C ILE A 299 0.88 3.89 -4.96
N PHE A 300 1.06 2.68 -5.51
CA PHE A 300 0.02 1.98 -6.29
C PHE A 300 -1.26 1.89 -5.48
N SER A 301 -1.18 1.36 -4.27
CA SER A 301 -2.36 1.17 -3.44
C SER A 301 -3.10 2.47 -3.13
N LEU A 302 -2.41 3.59 -2.91
CA LEU A 302 -3.03 4.90 -2.70
C LEU A 302 -3.73 5.42 -3.97
N VAL A 303 -3.04 5.38 -5.11
CA VAL A 303 -3.56 5.85 -6.40
C VAL A 303 -4.75 5.00 -6.85
N GLU A 304 -4.64 3.68 -6.80
CA GLU A 304 -5.71 2.74 -7.15
C GLU A 304 -6.94 2.94 -6.26
N TRP A 305 -6.74 3.22 -4.97
CA TRP A 305 -7.84 3.48 -4.05
C TRP A 305 -8.59 4.78 -4.38
N LEU A 306 -7.87 5.86 -4.69
CA LEU A 306 -8.50 7.11 -5.16
C LEU A 306 -9.28 6.87 -6.46
N LEU A 307 -8.66 6.21 -7.44
CA LEU A 307 -9.34 5.86 -8.69
C LEU A 307 -10.62 5.04 -8.45
N ALA A 308 -10.56 4.05 -7.55
CA ALA A 308 -11.71 3.25 -7.16
C ALA A 308 -12.80 4.12 -6.50
N MET A 309 -12.45 5.02 -5.58
CA MET A 309 -13.40 5.98 -4.99
C MET A 309 -14.11 6.82 -6.05
N GLY A 310 -13.36 7.30 -7.06
CA GLY A 310 -13.92 8.02 -8.22
C GLY A 310 -14.94 7.20 -9.00
N LEU A 311 -14.63 5.93 -9.27
CA LEU A 311 -15.55 5.03 -9.97
C LEU A 311 -16.79 4.67 -9.13
N VAL A 312 -16.62 4.43 -7.82
CA VAL A 312 -17.74 4.15 -6.89
C VAL A 312 -18.70 5.34 -6.84
N TRP A 313 -18.18 6.56 -6.79
CA TRP A 313 -19.01 7.76 -6.84
C TRP A 313 -19.78 7.87 -8.16
N ASN A 314 -19.11 7.66 -9.29
CA ASN A 314 -19.76 7.72 -10.60
C ASN A 314 -20.80 6.60 -10.80
N TYR A 315 -20.57 5.43 -10.20
CA TYR A 315 -21.54 4.35 -10.17
C TYR A 315 -22.83 4.76 -9.45
N ALA A 316 -22.72 5.51 -8.35
CA ALA A 316 -23.85 6.09 -7.64
C ALA A 316 -24.67 7.05 -8.51
N ASP A 317 -23.95 7.88 -9.30
CA ASP A 317 -24.54 8.99 -10.05
C ASP A 317 -25.15 8.58 -11.40
N CYS A 318 -24.47 7.74 -12.19
CA CYS A 318 -24.85 7.51 -13.59
C CYS A 318 -25.53 6.15 -13.84
N GLU A 319 -25.19 5.09 -13.10
CA GLU A 319 -25.69 3.73 -13.42
C GLU A 319 -26.97 3.35 -12.65
N ARG A 320 -27.25 4.01 -11.51
CA ARG A 320 -28.34 3.62 -10.61
C ARG A 320 -29.32 4.75 -10.24
N GLY A 321 -29.24 5.90 -10.92
CA GLY A 321 -30.21 6.98 -10.72
C GLY A 321 -30.18 7.57 -9.32
N ASN A 322 -28.98 7.97 -8.85
CA ASN A 322 -28.77 8.66 -7.57
C ASN A 322 -28.97 7.78 -6.31
N ASN A 323 -28.15 6.74 -6.19
CA ASN A 323 -28.15 5.89 -4.98
C ASN A 323 -27.24 6.49 -3.90
N ASN A 324 -27.83 6.96 -2.79
CA ASN A 324 -27.09 7.60 -1.71
C ASN A 324 -26.15 6.63 -0.98
N GLY A 325 -26.51 5.35 -0.87
CA GLY A 325 -25.66 4.36 -0.21
C GLY A 325 -24.28 4.19 -0.86
N TRP A 326 -24.17 4.31 -2.18
CA TRP A 326 -22.87 4.26 -2.89
C TRP A 326 -22.04 5.52 -2.67
N ARG A 327 -22.66 6.69 -2.51
CA ARG A 327 -21.95 7.91 -2.11
C ARG A 327 -21.47 7.85 -0.66
N THR A 328 -22.31 7.34 0.25
CA THR A 328 -21.91 7.07 1.63
C THR A 328 -20.74 6.08 1.66
N LEU A 329 -20.71 5.10 0.74
CA LEU A 329 -19.59 4.16 0.65
C LEU A 329 -18.28 4.88 0.32
N THR A 330 -18.28 5.81 -0.63
CA THR A 330 -17.11 6.62 -0.95
C THR A 330 -16.61 7.42 0.25
N TRP A 331 -17.52 8.00 1.06
CA TRP A 331 -17.15 8.63 2.32
C TRP A 331 -16.56 7.65 3.34
N GLY A 332 -17.07 6.43 3.41
CA GLY A 332 -16.51 5.34 4.22
C GLY A 332 -15.12 4.88 3.77
N MET A 333 -14.80 5.02 2.48
CA MET A 333 -13.49 4.68 1.91
C MET A 333 -12.41 5.74 2.20
N LEU A 334 -12.80 7.00 2.47
CA LEU A 334 -11.86 8.11 2.65
C LEU A 334 -10.91 7.96 3.85
N PRO A 335 -11.36 7.53 5.06
CA PRO A 335 -10.45 7.23 6.16
C PRO A 335 -9.41 6.15 5.79
N LEU A 336 -9.77 5.14 4.99
CA LEU A 336 -8.82 4.10 4.57
C LEU A 336 -7.68 4.67 3.70
N HIS A 337 -7.96 5.71 2.90
CA HIS A 337 -6.91 6.42 2.19
C HIS A 337 -5.95 7.14 3.15
N ALA A 338 -6.50 7.84 4.16
CA ALA A 338 -5.70 8.51 5.19
C ALA A 338 -4.81 7.53 5.97
N SER A 339 -5.33 6.32 6.23
CA SER A 339 -4.56 5.22 6.80
C SER A 339 -3.31 4.91 5.97
N GLY A 340 -3.43 4.71 4.66
CA GLY A 340 -2.28 4.48 3.79
C GLY A 340 -1.28 5.64 3.77
N ILE A 341 -1.74 6.90 3.86
CA ILE A 341 -0.86 8.06 3.95
C ILE A 341 -0.06 8.06 5.27
N CYS A 342 -0.67 7.65 6.39
CA CYS A 342 0.06 7.48 7.66
C CYS A 342 1.22 6.49 7.52
N ALA A 343 0.98 5.34 6.87
CA ALA A 343 2.02 4.33 6.61
C ALA A 343 3.17 4.90 5.75
N CYS A 344 2.83 5.52 4.61
CA CYS A 344 3.81 6.15 3.73
C CYS A 344 4.60 7.26 4.45
N THR A 345 3.96 8.03 5.32
CA THR A 345 4.60 9.09 6.11
C THR A 345 5.58 8.50 7.11
N GLN A 346 5.23 7.41 7.81
CA GLN A 346 6.14 6.72 8.72
C GLN A 346 7.39 6.23 7.99
N HIS A 347 7.22 5.63 6.80
CA HIS A 347 8.33 5.17 5.97
C HIS A 347 9.17 6.32 5.39
N PHE A 348 8.55 7.44 5.06
CA PHE A 348 9.25 8.62 4.55
C PHE A 348 10.29 9.14 5.56
N PHE A 349 9.99 9.07 6.86
CA PHE A 349 10.90 9.46 7.93
C PHE A 349 11.71 8.28 8.50
N GLY A 350 11.80 7.16 7.78
CA GLY A 350 12.67 6.05 8.16
C GLY A 350 12.22 5.27 9.39
N ASN A 351 10.91 5.23 9.67
CA ASN A 351 10.33 4.48 10.79
C ASN A 351 10.85 4.90 12.17
N VAL A 352 11.17 6.18 12.38
CA VAL A 352 11.64 6.68 13.67
C VAL A 352 10.58 6.47 14.77
N ALA A 353 11.02 6.02 15.94
CA ALA A 353 10.13 5.69 17.07
C ALA A 353 9.33 6.90 17.60
N SER A 354 9.83 8.13 17.39
CA SER A 354 9.10 9.36 17.76
C SER A 354 7.80 9.54 16.97
N LEU A 355 7.66 8.85 15.83
CA LEU A 355 6.50 8.89 14.96
C LEU A 355 5.60 7.65 15.05
N ASP A 356 5.82 6.75 16.02
CA ASP A 356 4.96 5.57 16.24
C ASP A 356 3.46 5.91 16.36
N TRP A 357 3.12 7.15 16.74
CA TRP A 357 1.74 7.64 16.74
C TRP A 357 1.07 7.56 15.37
N LEU A 358 1.83 7.64 14.26
CA LEU A 358 1.33 7.44 12.90
C LEU A 358 0.78 6.02 12.71
N VAL A 359 1.40 5.02 13.33
CA VAL A 359 0.93 3.62 13.28
C VAL A 359 -0.39 3.48 14.03
N ALA A 360 -0.53 4.15 15.17
CA ALA A 360 -1.80 4.21 15.89
C ALA A 360 -2.88 4.97 15.10
N ALA A 361 -2.52 6.08 14.45
CA ALA A 361 -3.42 6.83 13.58
C ALA A 361 -3.87 6.00 12.37
N GLN A 362 -2.95 5.22 11.76
CA GLN A 362 -3.25 4.27 10.69
C GLN A 362 -4.29 3.24 11.15
N GLY A 363 -4.10 2.65 12.33
CA GLY A 363 -5.08 1.73 12.94
C GLY A 363 -6.44 2.39 13.17
N ALA A 364 -6.46 3.62 13.69
CA ALA A 364 -7.69 4.37 13.95
C ALA A 364 -8.44 4.71 12.66
N PHE A 365 -7.75 5.20 11.63
CA PHE A 365 -8.34 5.48 10.33
C PHE A 365 -8.86 4.22 9.64
N THR A 366 -8.16 3.08 9.80
CA THR A 366 -8.63 1.78 9.30
C THR A 366 -9.94 1.37 9.96
N MET A 367 -10.01 1.48 11.29
CA MET A 367 -11.25 1.23 12.03
C MET A 367 -12.39 2.16 11.58
N LEU A 368 -12.13 3.47 11.52
CA LEU A 368 -13.13 4.46 11.10
C LEU A 368 -13.64 4.19 9.68
N GLY A 369 -12.74 3.85 8.76
CA GLY A 369 -13.10 3.50 7.39
C GLY A 369 -13.95 2.25 7.31
N ASN A 370 -13.55 1.16 7.98
CA ASN A 370 -14.33 -0.08 7.99
C ASN A 370 -15.71 0.10 8.63
N VAL A 371 -15.83 0.92 9.69
CA VAL A 371 -17.11 1.30 10.27
C VAL A 371 -17.95 2.13 9.28
N GLY A 372 -17.34 3.13 8.62
CA GLY A 372 -18.00 3.95 7.61
C GLY A 372 -18.55 3.11 6.45
N MET A 373 -17.74 2.21 5.89
CA MET A 373 -18.17 1.28 4.85
C MET A 373 -19.28 0.34 5.34
N CYS A 374 -19.23 -0.12 6.59
CA CYS A 374 -20.29 -0.94 7.19
C CYS A 374 -21.62 -0.20 7.34
N VAL A 375 -21.58 1.09 7.69
CA VAL A 375 -22.76 1.96 7.73
C VAL A 375 -23.32 2.12 6.31
N ALA A 376 -22.48 2.48 5.35
CA ALA A 376 -22.86 2.65 3.95
C ALA A 376 -23.52 1.40 3.35
N ALA A 377 -22.94 0.21 3.57
CA ALA A 377 -23.55 -1.03 3.10
C ALA A 377 -24.90 -1.34 3.78
N GLY A 378 -25.11 -0.86 5.01
CA GLY A 378 -26.40 -0.94 5.67
C GLY A 378 -27.45 -0.02 5.05
N GLU A 379 -27.05 1.14 4.53
CA GLU A 379 -27.91 2.02 3.75
C GLU A 379 -28.24 1.40 2.39
N LEU A 380 -27.25 0.87 1.69
CA LEU A 380 -27.41 0.15 0.41
C LEU A 380 -28.43 -0.99 0.51
N ALA A 381 -28.28 -1.85 1.52
CA ALA A 381 -29.19 -2.99 1.71
C ALA A 381 -30.65 -2.54 2.00
N LYS A 382 -30.83 -1.40 2.67
CA LYS A 382 -32.16 -0.83 2.95
C LYS A 382 -32.78 -0.21 1.72
N GLU A 383 -32.03 0.62 0.99
CA GLU A 383 -32.52 1.27 -0.23
C GLU A 383 -32.99 0.24 -1.26
N ASP A 384 -32.20 -0.81 -1.51
CA ASP A 384 -32.56 -1.88 -2.44
C ASP A 384 -33.78 -2.72 -2.00
N SER A 385 -33.98 -2.86 -0.68
CA SER A 385 -35.18 -3.49 -0.13
C SER A 385 -36.43 -2.63 -0.35
N THR A 386 -36.28 -1.31 -0.34
CA THR A 386 -37.38 -0.34 -0.49
C THR A 386 -37.75 -0.13 -1.96
N SER A 387 -36.74 -0.10 -2.86
CA SER A 387 -36.92 0.00 -4.31
C SER A 387 -37.57 -1.24 -4.92
N GLY A 388 -37.31 -2.43 -4.36
CA GLY A 388 -37.97 -3.68 -4.78
C GLY A 388 -39.49 -3.72 -4.56
N VAL A 389 -40.06 -2.76 -3.82
CA VAL A 389 -41.52 -2.60 -3.64
C VAL A 389 -42.11 -1.61 -4.67
N ARG A 390 -41.29 -0.74 -5.26
CA ARG A 390 -41.70 0.24 -6.30
C ARG A 390 -41.62 -0.30 -7.73
N ASP A 391 -40.73 -1.26 -7.99
CA ASP A 391 -40.52 -1.84 -9.33
C ASP A 391 -41.70 -2.68 -9.89
N THR A 392 -42.73 -2.97 -9.09
CA THR A 392 -43.95 -3.62 -9.59
C THR A 392 -44.94 -2.67 -10.29
N ALA A 393 -44.64 -1.36 -10.39
CA ALA A 393 -45.60 -0.39 -10.90
C ALA A 393 -45.13 0.52 -12.06
N VAL A 394 -43.84 0.58 -12.43
CA VAL A 394 -43.34 1.64 -13.34
C VAL A 394 -42.28 1.13 -14.34
N ASN A 395 -42.55 0.04 -15.06
CA ASN A 395 -41.49 -0.63 -15.84
C ASN A 395 -41.58 -0.59 -17.37
N ASP A 396 -42.33 0.33 -18.00
CA ASP A 396 -42.30 0.44 -19.48
C ASP A 396 -42.02 1.85 -20.07
N GLU A 397 -42.16 2.96 -19.33
CA GLU A 397 -41.99 4.30 -19.91
C GLU A 397 -40.58 4.91 -19.71
N GLN A 398 -39.94 4.72 -18.54
CA GLN A 398 -38.69 5.41 -18.18
C GLN A 398 -37.43 4.84 -18.86
N ARG A 399 -37.55 3.71 -19.60
CA ARG A 399 -36.41 3.04 -20.24
C ARG A 399 -36.01 3.64 -21.59
N ARG A 400 -36.69 4.70 -22.07
CA ARG A 400 -36.45 5.31 -23.39
C ARG A 400 -35.75 6.67 -23.38
N THR A 401 -35.61 7.34 -22.25
CA THR A 401 -34.74 8.51 -22.15
C THR A 401 -33.40 8.05 -21.58
N THR A 402 -32.54 7.54 -22.46
CA THR A 402 -31.10 7.51 -22.21
C THR A 402 -30.65 8.97 -22.15
N GLU A 403 -30.93 9.65 -21.05
CA GLU A 403 -30.20 10.84 -20.68
C GLU A 403 -28.76 10.38 -20.48
N GLN A 404 -27.97 10.62 -21.51
CA GLN A 404 -26.53 10.66 -21.42
C GLN A 404 -26.22 11.41 -20.12
N CYS A 405 -25.55 10.77 -19.16
CA CYS A 405 -25.13 11.40 -17.91
C CYS A 405 -24.17 12.54 -18.30
N VAL A 406 -24.70 13.71 -18.68
CA VAL A 406 -23.91 14.89 -19.01
C VAL A 406 -23.42 15.41 -17.67
N VAL A 407 -22.24 14.93 -17.29
CA VAL A 407 -21.45 15.47 -16.20
C VAL A 407 -21.03 16.87 -16.65
N PHE A 408 -21.90 17.87 -16.43
CA PHE A 408 -21.54 19.27 -16.55
C PHE A 408 -20.55 19.58 -15.44
N ASP A 409 -19.27 19.51 -15.78
CA ASP A 409 -18.17 19.79 -14.88
C ASP A 409 -17.05 20.46 -15.71
N ASP A 410 -17.45 21.52 -16.42
CA ASP A 410 -16.58 22.47 -17.13
C ASP A 410 -16.24 23.66 -16.21
N LEU A 411 -15.82 23.38 -14.97
CA LEU A 411 -15.13 24.39 -14.18
C LEU A 411 -13.63 24.27 -14.49
N ASP A 412 -13.02 25.38 -14.89
CA ASP A 412 -11.62 25.47 -15.32
C ASP A 412 -10.69 24.69 -14.37
N PRO A 413 -9.87 23.75 -14.88
CA PRO A 413 -8.96 22.97 -14.05
C PRO A 413 -7.91 23.91 -13.44
N SER A 414 -8.08 24.21 -12.17
CA SER A 414 -7.05 24.87 -11.37
C SER A 414 -5.87 23.92 -11.15
N TRP A 415 -4.66 24.44 -10.95
CA TRP A 415 -3.47 23.59 -10.73
C TRP A 415 -3.53 22.76 -9.44
N TRP A 416 -4.42 23.10 -8.50
CA TRP A 416 -4.72 22.31 -7.29
C TRP A 416 -5.81 21.25 -7.52
N ASP A 417 -6.41 21.19 -8.71
CA ASP A 417 -7.38 20.18 -9.14
C ASP A 417 -6.68 18.96 -9.76
N PHE A 418 -5.56 18.53 -9.17
CA PHE A 418 -4.93 17.26 -9.54
C PHE A 418 -5.85 16.12 -9.09
N ASP A 419 -6.80 15.79 -9.96
CA ASP A 419 -7.89 14.88 -9.68
C ASP A 419 -7.58 13.47 -10.19
N VAL A 420 -6.86 12.71 -9.38
CA VAL A 420 -6.50 11.30 -9.67
C VAL A 420 -7.76 10.47 -9.92
N GLU A 421 -8.81 10.71 -9.13
CA GLU A 421 -10.11 10.05 -9.17
C GLU A 421 -10.82 10.23 -10.52
N ASN A 422 -10.44 11.28 -11.28
CA ASN A 422 -10.93 11.52 -12.63
C ASN A 422 -10.08 10.92 -13.75
N PHE A 423 -8.92 10.30 -13.46
CA PHE A 423 -8.12 9.70 -14.53
C PHE A 423 -8.85 8.52 -15.19
N GLY A 424 -9.49 7.66 -14.40
CA GLY A 424 -10.26 6.53 -14.92
C GLY A 424 -11.55 6.93 -15.64
N THR A 425 -12.07 8.12 -15.37
CA THR A 425 -13.43 8.54 -15.76
C THR A 425 -13.45 9.63 -16.83
N LYS A 426 -12.42 10.51 -16.86
CA LYS A 426 -12.26 11.61 -17.82
C LYS A 426 -11.00 11.42 -18.69
N LEU A 427 -9.80 11.37 -18.10
CA LEU A 427 -8.53 11.45 -18.85
C LEU A 427 -8.21 10.19 -19.68
N TRP A 428 -8.43 9.01 -19.10
CA TRP A 428 -8.14 7.70 -19.69
C TRP A 428 -9.41 6.85 -19.82
N ALA A 429 -10.57 7.51 -19.97
CA ALA A 429 -11.86 6.85 -20.07
C ALA A 429 -11.89 5.85 -21.24
N GLY A 430 -11.32 6.20 -22.39
CA GLY A 430 -11.30 5.38 -23.60
C GLY A 430 -10.19 4.33 -23.70
N ASP A 431 -9.32 4.20 -22.70
CA ASP A 431 -8.24 3.20 -22.74
C ASP A 431 -8.78 1.77 -22.53
N SER A 432 -8.13 0.76 -23.10
CA SER A 432 -8.36 -0.62 -22.66
C SER A 432 -7.82 -0.83 -21.25
N ASP A 433 -8.38 -1.79 -20.50
CA ASP A 433 -7.99 -2.02 -19.10
C ASP A 433 -6.48 -2.25 -18.97
N GLY A 434 -5.86 -3.01 -19.87
CA GLY A 434 -4.42 -3.25 -19.85
C GLY A 434 -3.59 -1.97 -20.04
N VAL A 435 -4.00 -1.07 -20.96
CA VAL A 435 -3.32 0.21 -21.19
C VAL A 435 -3.53 1.15 -20.01
N PHE A 436 -4.75 1.23 -19.51
CA PHE A 436 -5.11 2.05 -18.36
C PHE A 436 -4.27 1.65 -17.13
N ILE A 437 -4.25 0.35 -16.78
CA ILE A 437 -3.48 -0.16 -15.64
C ILE A 437 -1.98 0.03 -15.86
N THR A 438 -1.48 -0.12 -17.09
CA THR A 438 -0.06 0.15 -17.39
C THR A 438 0.30 1.62 -17.17
N LYS A 439 -0.58 2.56 -17.57
CA LYS A 439 -0.34 4.01 -17.33
C LYS A 439 -0.36 4.34 -15.85
N VAL A 440 -1.33 3.82 -15.09
CA VAL A 440 -1.39 3.94 -13.63
C VAL A 440 -0.13 3.35 -13.00
N ALA A 441 0.33 2.20 -13.51
CA ALA A 441 1.53 1.52 -13.04
C ALA A 441 2.81 2.36 -13.26
N LEU A 442 2.96 2.95 -14.44
CA LEU A 442 4.12 3.79 -14.75
C LEU A 442 4.10 5.11 -13.97
N LEU A 443 2.93 5.75 -13.86
CA LEU A 443 2.78 6.99 -13.10
C LEU A 443 3.13 6.77 -11.62
N SER A 444 2.57 5.75 -11.00
CA SER A 444 2.79 5.53 -9.57
C SER A 444 4.23 5.07 -9.29
N LEU A 445 4.88 4.33 -10.21
CA LEU A 445 6.29 4.00 -10.08
C LEU A 445 7.19 5.24 -10.19
N ALA A 446 6.85 6.20 -11.06
CA ALA A 446 7.56 7.46 -11.16
C ALA A 446 7.40 8.29 -9.87
N VAL A 447 6.18 8.38 -9.34
CA VAL A 447 5.90 9.05 -8.06
C VAL A 447 6.62 8.37 -6.91
N ALA A 448 6.56 7.03 -6.82
CA ALA A 448 7.26 6.24 -5.80
C ALA A 448 8.77 6.48 -5.82
N SER A 449 9.38 6.49 -7.01
CA SER A 449 10.80 6.77 -7.18
C SER A 449 11.16 8.19 -6.71
N GLY A 450 10.32 9.17 -7.04
CA GLY A 450 10.49 10.56 -6.59
C GLY A 450 10.34 10.74 -5.09
N VAL A 451 9.28 10.16 -4.49
CA VAL A 451 9.02 10.24 -3.03
C VAL A 451 10.12 9.53 -2.25
N ARG A 452 10.55 8.34 -2.69
CA ARG A 452 11.70 7.64 -2.08
C ARG A 452 12.99 8.45 -2.19
N GLY A 453 13.28 8.99 -3.38
CA GLY A 453 14.47 9.82 -3.58
C GLY A 453 14.46 11.05 -2.68
N LEU A 454 13.30 11.69 -2.53
CA LEU A 454 13.13 12.82 -1.62
C LEU A 454 13.32 12.42 -0.16
N SER A 455 12.71 11.31 0.28
CA SER A 455 12.89 10.74 1.63
C SER A 455 14.37 10.51 1.94
N LEU A 456 15.11 9.88 1.03
CA LEU A 456 16.55 9.65 1.19
C LEU A 456 17.34 10.96 1.24
N SER A 457 17.04 11.91 0.35
CA SER A 457 17.73 13.21 0.32
C SER A 457 17.53 14.03 1.59
N LEU A 458 16.36 13.92 2.23
CA LEU A 458 16.02 14.65 3.45
C LEU A 458 16.33 13.85 4.72
N ALA A 459 16.66 12.56 4.63
CA ALA A 459 16.92 11.71 5.79
C ALA A 459 17.97 12.29 6.76
N PRO A 460 19.12 12.85 6.30
CA PRO A 460 20.11 13.45 7.20
C PRO A 460 19.57 14.68 7.96
N GLU A 461 18.66 15.43 7.36
CA GLU A 461 18.08 16.64 7.96
C GLU A 461 17.10 16.31 9.09
N PHE A 462 16.44 15.15 9.00
CA PHE A 462 15.47 14.65 9.99
C PHE A 462 16.06 13.63 10.97
N ASP A 463 17.37 13.41 10.94
CA ASP A 463 18.04 12.50 11.87
C ASP A 463 17.71 12.91 13.33
N PRO A 464 17.25 11.97 14.18
CA PRO A 464 16.78 12.30 15.53
C PRO A 464 17.90 12.79 16.46
N VAL A 465 19.16 12.53 16.15
CA VAL A 465 20.32 12.90 16.96
C VAL A 465 20.92 14.21 16.44
N ASP A 466 21.29 14.24 15.16
CA ASP A 466 22.12 15.29 14.59
C ASP A 466 21.40 16.15 13.52
N GLY A 467 20.16 15.81 13.16
CA GLY A 467 19.40 16.47 12.10
C GLY A 467 19.00 17.91 12.45
N ALA A 468 19.17 18.84 11.50
CA ALA A 468 18.82 20.25 11.69
C ALA A 468 17.31 20.47 11.88
N TRP A 469 16.48 19.56 11.36
CA TRP A 469 15.02 19.62 11.41
C TRP A 469 14.39 18.61 12.37
N ARG A 470 15.18 17.96 13.23
CA ARG A 470 14.73 16.92 14.19
C ARG A 470 13.53 17.33 15.04
N ASP A 471 13.48 18.60 15.46
CA ASP A 471 12.41 19.13 16.32
C ASP A 471 11.09 19.38 15.55
N TYR A 472 11.15 19.44 14.22
CA TYR A 472 10.00 19.66 13.35
C TYR A 472 9.41 18.38 12.75
N THR A 473 10.08 17.23 12.92
CA THR A 473 9.67 15.93 12.36
C THR A 473 8.21 15.58 12.66
N ASN A 474 7.75 15.80 13.90
CA ASN A 474 6.36 15.53 14.29
C ASN A 474 5.34 16.48 13.62
N ILE A 475 5.68 17.76 13.46
CA ILE A 475 4.78 18.73 12.84
C ILE A 475 4.70 18.47 11.33
N LEU A 476 5.83 18.22 10.69
CA LEU A 476 5.88 17.96 9.26
C LEU A 476 5.20 16.64 8.89
N SER A 477 5.40 15.57 9.66
CA SER A 477 4.67 14.32 9.48
C SER A 477 3.16 14.50 9.67
N PHE A 478 2.72 15.27 10.67
CA PHE A 478 1.31 15.62 10.81
C PHE A 478 0.78 16.35 9.58
N LEU A 479 1.50 17.35 9.06
CA LEU A 479 1.10 18.09 7.86
C LEU A 479 1.07 17.20 6.60
N MET A 480 1.98 16.24 6.47
CA MET A 480 1.99 15.27 5.38
C MET A 480 0.76 14.36 5.36
N VAL A 481 0.12 14.13 6.50
CA VAL A 481 -1.15 13.37 6.60
C VAL A 481 -2.36 14.31 6.50
N ALA A 482 -2.36 15.40 7.28
CA ALA A 482 -3.52 16.27 7.43
C ALA A 482 -3.84 17.06 6.15
N THR A 483 -2.81 17.52 5.42
CA THR A 483 -2.99 18.30 4.19
C THR A 483 -3.73 17.51 3.10
N PRO A 484 -3.24 16.32 2.66
CA PRO A 484 -3.95 15.56 1.64
C PRO A 484 -5.33 15.08 2.12
N LEU A 485 -5.49 14.75 3.41
CA LEU A 485 -6.80 14.42 3.96
C LEU A 485 -7.79 15.59 3.86
N ALA A 486 -7.38 16.80 4.25
CA ALA A 486 -8.21 17.98 4.18
C ALA A 486 -8.58 18.33 2.72
N LEU A 487 -7.61 18.25 1.81
CA LEU A 487 -7.86 18.45 0.38
C LEU A 487 -8.86 17.43 -0.17
N ASN A 488 -8.71 16.15 0.21
CA ASN A 488 -9.63 15.09 -0.23
C ASN A 488 -11.04 15.33 0.33
N ILE A 489 -11.17 15.70 1.61
CA ILE A 489 -12.47 16.05 2.21
C ILE A 489 -13.15 17.21 1.48
N GLU A 490 -12.42 18.31 1.23
CA GLU A 490 -13.00 19.48 0.56
C GLU A 490 -13.41 19.17 -0.89
N LYS A 491 -12.65 18.31 -1.56
CA LYS A 491 -13.01 17.81 -2.89
C LYS A 491 -14.30 16.99 -2.88
N TRP A 492 -14.46 16.04 -1.97
CA TRP A 492 -15.70 15.25 -1.88
C TRP A 492 -16.89 16.09 -1.45
N LYS A 493 -16.71 17.06 -0.55
CA LYS A 493 -17.76 18.06 -0.25
C LYS A 493 -18.17 18.86 -1.47
N ALA A 494 -17.21 19.24 -2.32
CA ALA A 494 -17.51 19.96 -3.55
C ALA A 494 -18.35 19.10 -4.51
N ARG A 495 -17.96 17.84 -4.72
CA ARG A 495 -18.72 16.86 -5.53
C ARG A 495 -20.13 16.63 -4.98
N GLU A 496 -20.26 16.51 -3.66
CA GLU A 496 -21.54 16.36 -2.98
C GLU A 496 -22.45 17.59 -3.17
N ARG A 497 -21.91 18.81 -3.09
CA ARG A 497 -22.68 20.04 -3.37
C ARG A 497 -23.19 20.07 -4.81
N VAL A 498 -22.37 19.67 -5.79
CA VAL A 498 -22.76 19.59 -7.20
C VAL A 498 -23.85 18.55 -7.41
N ALA A 499 -23.69 17.38 -6.79
CA ALA A 499 -24.70 16.31 -6.82
C ALA A 499 -26.06 16.77 -6.26
N PHE A 500 -26.09 17.40 -5.09
CA PHE A 500 -27.33 17.94 -4.50
C PHE A 500 -27.95 19.05 -5.35
N ALA A 501 -27.13 19.94 -5.93
CA ALA A 501 -27.62 20.98 -6.82
C ALA A 501 -28.28 20.39 -8.08
N ARG A 502 -27.70 19.33 -8.64
CA ARG A 502 -28.27 18.59 -9.79
C ARG A 502 -29.60 17.94 -9.42
N GLU A 503 -29.70 17.30 -8.26
CA GLU A 503 -30.95 16.68 -7.80
C GLU A 503 -32.05 17.70 -7.57
N ALA A 504 -31.72 18.85 -6.98
CA ALA A 504 -32.66 19.94 -6.80
C ALA A 504 -33.14 20.48 -8.15
N LEU A 505 -32.23 20.66 -9.13
CA LEU A 505 -32.58 21.11 -10.47
C LEU A 505 -33.49 20.10 -11.18
N ASN A 506 -33.15 18.81 -11.15
CA ASN A 506 -33.96 17.76 -11.76
C ASN A 506 -35.36 17.68 -11.14
N ALA A 507 -35.47 17.84 -9.81
CA ALA A 507 -36.76 17.89 -9.13
C ALA A 507 -37.60 19.11 -9.58
N THR A 508 -36.96 20.28 -9.77
CA THR A 508 -37.67 21.46 -10.27
C THR A 508 -38.09 21.32 -11.74
N MET A 509 -37.28 20.68 -12.58
CA MET A 509 -37.63 20.43 -13.99
C MET A 509 -38.78 19.44 -14.12
N ALA A 510 -38.79 18.36 -13.33
CA ALA A 510 -39.89 17.40 -13.31
C ALA A 510 -41.23 18.04 -12.90
N ASP A 511 -41.22 18.97 -11.95
CA ASP A 511 -42.41 19.72 -11.54
C ASP A 511 -42.93 20.64 -12.66
N VAL A 512 -42.02 21.22 -13.47
CA VAL A 512 -42.38 22.03 -14.64
C VAL A 512 -43.00 21.17 -15.75
N ASP A 513 -42.46 19.98 -16.00
CA ASP A 513 -42.98 19.06 -17.01
C ASP A 513 -44.37 18.52 -16.62
N ASP A 514 -44.59 18.16 -15.35
CA ASP A 514 -45.91 17.72 -14.85
C ASP A 514 -46.98 18.82 -14.97
N VAL A 515 -46.59 20.07 -14.71
CA VAL A 515 -47.47 21.24 -14.93
C VAL A 515 -47.75 21.45 -16.42
N SER A 516 -46.76 21.28 -17.29
CA SER A 516 -46.92 21.40 -18.74
C SER A 516 -47.87 20.33 -19.30
N ASP A 517 -47.69 19.07 -18.92
CA ASP A 517 -48.56 17.96 -19.33
C ASP A 517 -50.00 18.14 -18.82
N THR A 518 -50.16 18.61 -17.58
CA THR A 518 -51.48 18.93 -17.02
C THR A 518 -52.19 20.07 -17.79
N ILE A 519 -51.43 21.05 -18.31
CA ILE A 519 -51.98 22.14 -19.13
C ILE A 519 -52.35 21.65 -20.53
N VAL A 520 -51.53 20.80 -21.14
CA VAL A 520 -51.79 20.22 -22.47
C VAL A 520 -53.04 19.32 -22.41
N ASP A 521 -53.18 18.46 -21.40
CA ASP A 521 -54.33 17.57 -21.26
C ASP A 521 -55.65 18.35 -21.03
N ARG A 522 -55.61 19.41 -20.21
CA ARG A 522 -56.75 20.33 -20.03
C ARG A 522 -57.13 21.10 -21.29
N SER A 523 -56.18 21.34 -22.19
CA SER A 523 -56.44 21.99 -23.48
C SER A 523 -57.05 21.03 -24.50
N ALA A 524 -56.64 19.75 -24.49
CA ALA A 524 -57.18 18.71 -25.35
C ALA A 524 -58.64 18.34 -24.98
N VAL A 525 -58.97 18.27 -23.68
CA VAL A 525 -60.34 18.00 -23.20
C VAL A 525 -61.32 19.13 -23.58
N LYS A 526 -60.85 20.37 -23.75
CA LYS A 526 -61.70 21.50 -24.19
C LYS A 526 -62.01 21.51 -25.68
N THR A 527 -61.28 20.77 -26.50
CA THR A 527 -61.48 20.71 -27.95
C THR A 527 -62.43 19.60 -28.42
N GLU A 528 -62.75 18.61 -27.58
CA GLU A 528 -63.72 17.54 -27.92
C GLU A 528 -65.17 17.84 -27.51
N SER A 529 -65.44 18.98 -26.86
CA SER A 529 -66.79 19.34 -26.37
C SER A 529 -67.49 20.46 -27.17
N VAL A 530 -67.24 20.57 -28.49
CA VAL A 530 -67.94 21.55 -29.36
C VAL A 530 -68.58 20.86 -30.55
#